data_AF-A0A2X3UWR0-F1
#
_entry.id   AF-A0A2X3UWR0-F1
#
_cell.length_a   1.000
_cell.length_b   1.000
_cell.length_c   1.000
_cell.angle_alpha   90.00
_cell.angle_beta   90.00
_cell.angle_gamma   90.00
#
_symmetry.space_group_name_H-M   'P 1'
#
loop_
_entity.id
_entity.type
_entity.pdbx_description
1 polymer ?
#
loop_
_entity_poly.entity_id
_entity_poly.type
_entity_poly.pdbx_seq_one_letter_code
_entity_poly.pdbx_strand_id
1 'polypeptide(L)'
;MNKLGSEFLKEFDNYERPVAFGLTKRLLVLFLGIAIVVSLTITISLMELSDIFTYLVTLIIAPPFIIYGLGFDEVVKDKVMFNLKVQKRAFLTEFEEGDEFTKDDFKSWKKVKEFDES
;
A
#
# COMPACT_ATOMS: atom_id res chain seq x y z
N MET A 1 -28.34 10.37 -10.72
CA MET A 1 -27.62 9.41 -11.58
C MET A 1 -26.31 9.04 -10.90
N ASN A 2 -26.24 7.83 -10.33
CA ASN A 2 -25.06 7.33 -9.62
C ASN A 2 -23.96 6.95 -10.63
N LYS A 3 -22.78 7.56 -10.48
CA LYS A 3 -21.58 7.25 -11.25
C LYS A 3 -20.91 5.97 -10.72
N LEU A 4 -21.62 4.84 -10.77
CA LEU A 4 -21.08 3.53 -10.36
C LEU A 4 -19.84 3.11 -11.18
N GLY A 5 -19.70 3.61 -12.42
CA GLY A 5 -18.54 3.35 -13.28
C GLY A 5 -17.34 4.29 -13.07
N SER A 6 -17.50 5.40 -12.33
CA SER A 6 -16.42 6.38 -12.13
C SER A 6 -15.52 6.03 -10.95
N GLU A 7 -15.94 5.12 -10.06
CA GLU A 7 -15.15 4.72 -8.89
C GLU A 7 -13.99 3.78 -9.25
N PHE A 8 -14.03 3.15 -10.42
CA PHE A 8 -12.93 2.34 -10.96
C PHE A 8 -11.85 3.17 -11.66
N LEU A 9 -12.15 4.43 -12.01
CA LEU A 9 -11.20 5.41 -12.54
C LEU A 9 -10.71 6.36 -11.44
N LYS A 10 -10.70 5.91 -10.17
CA LYS A 10 -9.82 6.55 -9.21
C LYS A 10 -8.40 6.33 -9.74
N GLU A 11 -7.79 7.39 -10.26
CA GLU A 11 -6.35 7.42 -10.46
C GLU A 11 -5.74 6.82 -9.19
N PHE A 12 -4.83 5.85 -9.36
CA PHE A 12 -4.03 5.35 -8.25
C PHE A 12 -3.18 6.54 -7.77
N ASP A 13 -3.78 7.39 -6.94
CA ASP A 13 -3.28 8.70 -6.53
C ASP A 13 -1.96 8.55 -5.75
N ASN A 14 -1.67 7.34 -5.29
CA ASN A 14 -0.47 6.95 -4.57
C ASN A 14 0.59 6.26 -5.44
N TYR A 15 0.46 6.21 -6.77
CA TYR A 15 1.52 5.63 -7.60
C TYR A 15 2.67 6.62 -7.80
N GLU A 16 3.86 6.29 -7.29
CA GLU A 16 5.05 7.12 -7.51
C GLU A 16 5.38 7.22 -9.00
N ARG A 17 5.21 8.42 -9.56
CA ARG A 17 5.53 8.67 -10.96
C ARG A 17 7.06 8.62 -11.16
N PRO A 18 7.55 7.95 -12.22
CA PRO A 18 8.96 7.98 -12.56
C PRO A 18 9.37 9.39 -12.95
N VAL A 19 10.54 9.84 -12.49
CA VAL A 19 11.04 11.21 -12.71
C VAL A 19 12.12 11.27 -13.77
N ALA A 20 13.08 10.34 -13.75
CA ALA A 20 14.18 10.31 -14.71
C ALA A 20 14.57 8.87 -15.01
N PHE A 21 14.76 8.54 -16.29
CA PHE A 21 15.17 7.20 -16.75
C PHE A 21 14.28 6.04 -16.27
N GLY A 22 13.00 6.30 -15.97
CA GLY A 22 12.10 5.30 -15.39
C GLY A 22 12.29 5.05 -13.89
N LEU A 23 13.17 5.80 -13.22
CA LEU A 23 13.40 5.72 -11.78
C LEU A 23 12.46 6.66 -11.01
N THR A 24 11.95 6.21 -9.88
CA THR A 24 11.19 7.04 -8.93
C THR A 24 12.13 7.96 -8.13
N LYS A 25 11.58 9.01 -7.51
CA LYS A 25 12.36 9.94 -6.67
C LYS A 25 13.05 9.22 -5.52
N ARG A 26 12.37 8.24 -4.91
CA ARG A 26 12.91 7.44 -3.81
C ARG A 26 14.18 6.68 -4.22
N LEU A 27 14.17 6.08 -5.40
CA LEU A 27 15.34 5.40 -5.95
C LEU A 27 16.50 6.37 -6.24
N LEU A 28 16.21 7.59 -6.74
CA LEU A 28 17.25 8.61 -6.92
C LEU A 28 17.89 9.01 -5.59
N VAL A 29 17.09 9.17 -4.53
CA VAL A 29 17.60 9.46 -3.19
C VAL A 29 18.40 8.29 -2.63
N LEU A 30 18.00 7.05 -2.89
CA LEU A 30 18.77 5.85 -2.52
C LEU A 30 20.13 5.83 -3.19
N PHE A 31 20.19 6.07 -4.51
CA PHE A 31 21.45 6.12 -5.26
C PHE A 31 22.36 7.24 -4.78
N LEU A 32 21.79 8.40 -4.42
CA LEU A 32 22.55 9.48 -3.79
C LEU A 32 23.19 9.03 -2.48
N GLY A 33 22.43 8.35 -1.62
CA GLY A 33 22.95 7.79 -0.36
C GLY A 33 24.09 6.79 -0.58
N ILE A 34 23.92 5.88 -1.55
CA ILE A 34 24.95 4.90 -1.92
C ILE A 34 26.21 5.61 -2.41
N ALA A 35 26.07 6.61 -3.29
CA ALA A 35 27.20 7.37 -3.82
C ALA A 35 27.98 8.08 -2.70
N ILE A 36 27.28 8.66 -1.71
CA ILE A 36 27.89 9.28 -0.55
C ILE A 36 28.69 8.25 0.26
N VAL A 37 28.09 7.11 0.60
CA VAL A 37 28.77 6.06 1.38
C VAL A 37 30.02 5.57 0.67
N VAL A 38 29.92 5.26 -0.63
CA VAL A 38 31.06 4.80 -1.44
C VAL A 38 32.16 5.85 -1.48
N SER A 39 31.83 7.13 -1.68
CA SER A 39 32.81 8.22 -1.71
C SER A 39 33.55 8.38 -0.38
N LEU A 40 32.83 8.23 0.74
CA LEU A 40 33.41 8.29 2.08
C LEU A 40 34.28 7.07 2.36
N THR A 41 33.87 5.87 1.96
CA THR A 41 34.68 4.65 2.10
C THR A 41 36.00 4.77 1.35
N ILE A 42 35.98 5.26 0.11
CA ILE A 42 37.20 5.52 -0.66
C ILE A 42 38.09 6.54 0.07
N THR A 43 37.50 7.63 0.56
CA THR A 43 38.25 8.68 1.27
C THR A 43 38.92 8.14 2.55
N ILE A 44 38.20 7.35 3.35
CA ILE A 44 38.73 6.71 4.57
C ILE A 44 39.87 5.76 4.22
N SER A 45 39.72 4.97 3.16
CA SER A 45 40.75 4.05 2.68
C SER A 45 42.00 4.79 2.20
N LEU A 46 41.85 5.91 1.49
CA LEU A 46 42.98 6.75 1.05
C LEU A 46 43.72 7.41 2.22
N MET A 47 43.03 7.65 3.34
CA MET A 47 43.63 8.20 4.56
C MET A 47 44.22 7.13 5.48
N GLU A 48 44.20 5.85 5.08
CA GLU A 48 44.65 4.70 5.88
C GLU A 48 44.01 4.65 7.29
N LEU A 49 42.78 5.14 7.42
CA LEU A 49 42.05 5.11 8.69
C LEU A 49 41.57 3.68 8.99
N SER A 50 41.35 3.41 10.28
CA SER A 50 40.79 2.14 10.73
C SER A 50 39.41 1.86 10.10
N ASP A 51 39.16 0.60 9.76
CA ASP A 51 37.88 0.14 9.20
C ASP A 51 36.67 0.43 10.10
N ILE A 52 36.89 0.63 11.40
CA ILE A 52 35.85 1.04 12.36
C ILE A 52 35.14 2.31 11.88
N PHE A 53 35.85 3.27 11.28
CA PHE A 53 35.25 4.49 10.76
C PHE A 53 34.31 4.22 9.58
N THR A 54 34.68 3.29 8.69
CA THR A 54 33.83 2.87 7.57
C THR A 54 32.52 2.25 8.06
N TYR A 55 32.59 1.36 9.05
CA TYR A 55 31.39 0.75 9.65
C TYR A 55 30.49 1.79 10.30
N LEU A 56 31.08 2.74 11.04
CA LEU A 56 30.33 3.78 11.75
C LEU A 56 29.63 4.71 10.76
N VAL A 57 30.33 5.17 9.72
CA VAL A 57 29.77 5.99 8.64
C VAL A 57 28.65 5.25 7.93
N THR A 58 28.86 3.97 7.59
CA THR A 58 27.84 3.16 6.92
C THR A 58 26.60 2.98 7.81
N LEU A 59 26.79 2.70 9.11
CA LEU A 59 25.70 2.50 10.05
C LEU A 59 24.86 3.76 10.28
N ILE A 60 25.46 4.94 10.25
CA ILE A 60 24.73 6.20 10.44
C ILE A 60 24.04 6.64 9.14
N ILE A 61 24.76 6.55 8.02
CA ILE A 61 24.31 7.14 6.76
C ILE A 61 23.38 6.17 6.02
N ALA A 62 23.70 4.89 5.89
CA ALA A 62 22.93 3.99 5.03
C ALA A 62 21.47 3.77 5.45
N PRO A 63 21.13 3.57 6.74
CA PRO A 63 19.75 3.28 7.14
C PRO A 63 18.69 4.29 6.71
N PRO A 64 18.85 5.62 6.89
CA PRO A 64 17.82 6.57 6.45
C PRO A 64 17.57 6.54 4.94
N PHE A 65 18.63 6.39 4.13
CA PHE A 65 18.48 6.28 2.67
C PHE A 65 17.80 4.97 2.26
N ILE A 66 18.10 3.85 2.92
CA ILE A 66 17.48 2.55 2.64
C ILE A 66 15.99 2.58 3.02
N ILE A 67 15.65 3.10 4.20
CA ILE A 67 14.26 3.15 4.71
C ILE A 67 13.38 3.98 3.77
N TYR A 68 13.86 5.18 3.40
CA TYR A 68 13.14 6.07 2.48
C TYR A 68 13.14 5.53 1.04
N GLY A 69 14.30 5.09 0.56
CA GLY A 69 14.50 4.64 -0.82
C GLY A 69 13.71 3.40 -1.20
N LEU A 70 13.54 2.47 -0.27
CA LEU A 70 12.75 1.25 -0.48
C LEU A 70 11.27 1.42 -0.13
N GLY A 71 10.87 2.59 0.36
CA GLY A 71 9.48 2.87 0.67
C GLY A 71 8.90 2.03 1.80
N PHE A 72 9.72 1.73 2.83
CA PHE A 72 9.24 1.00 4.01
C PHE A 72 8.08 1.73 4.72
N ASP A 73 8.00 3.05 4.58
CA ASP A 73 6.90 3.89 5.05
C ASP A 73 5.55 3.46 4.46
N GLU A 74 5.49 3.22 3.15
CA GLU A 74 4.27 2.80 2.45
C GLU A 74 3.88 1.36 2.82
N VAL A 75 4.86 0.46 2.88
CA VAL A 75 4.61 -0.95 3.27
C VAL A 75 4.05 -1.03 4.69
N VAL A 76 4.60 -0.27 5.64
CA VAL A 76 4.11 -0.23 7.02
C VAL A 76 2.74 0.42 7.08
N LYS A 77 2.55 1.54 6.38
CA LYS A 77 1.25 2.22 6.32
C LYS A 77 0.16 1.31 5.79
N ASP A 78 0.41 0.58 4.70
CA ASP A 78 -0.56 -0.34 4.11
C ASP A 78 -0.87 -1.50 5.05
N LYS A 79 0.13 -2.05 5.73
CA LYS A 79 -0.07 -3.13 6.70
C LYS A 79 -0.88 -2.68 7.92
N VAL A 80 -0.61 -1.47 8.42
CA VAL A 80 -1.37 -0.86 9.52
C VAL A 80 -2.80 -0.57 9.08
N MET A 81 -2.97 0.06 7.90
CA MET A 81 -4.28 0.35 7.34
C MET A 81 -5.09 -0.93 7.10
N PHE A 82 -4.46 -1.98 6.58
CA PHE A 82 -5.09 -3.28 6.39
C PHE A 82 -5.58 -3.85 7.71
N ASN A 83 -4.72 -3.92 8.72
CA ASN A 83 -5.08 -4.45 10.05
C ASN A 83 -6.19 -3.65 10.72
N LEU A 84 -6.15 -2.31 10.65
CA LEU A 84 -7.19 -1.44 11.21
C LEU A 84 -8.51 -1.52 10.43
N LYS A 85 -8.43 -1.78 9.11
CA LYS A 85 -9.58 -1.85 8.21
C LYS A 85 -10.09 -3.28 8.02
N VAL A 86 -9.67 -4.24 8.85
CA VAL A 86 -10.35 -5.53 9.03
C VAL A 86 -11.74 -5.26 9.63
N GLN A 87 -12.63 -4.71 8.81
CA GLN A 87 -14.06 -4.80 9.03
C GLN A 87 -14.45 -6.18 8.50
N LYS A 88 -14.93 -7.06 9.39
CA LYS A 88 -15.71 -8.23 8.96
C LYS A 88 -16.86 -7.67 8.14
N ARG A 89 -16.78 -7.78 6.82
CA ARG A 89 -17.94 -7.51 5.98
C ARG A 89 -18.82 -8.73 6.19
N ALA A 90 -19.83 -8.60 7.05
CA ALA A 90 -20.94 -9.54 7.06
C ALA A 90 -21.51 -9.49 5.64
N PHE A 91 -21.15 -10.46 4.82
CA PHE A 91 -21.81 -10.64 3.55
C PHE A 91 -23.24 -11.06 3.87
N LEU A 92 -24.23 -10.59 3.10
CA LEU A 92 -25.63 -11.04 3.22
C LEU A 92 -25.81 -12.57 3.07
N THR A 93 -24.72 -13.30 2.80
CA THR A 93 -24.63 -14.75 2.68
C THR A 93 -24.03 -15.43 3.91
N GLU A 94 -23.48 -14.67 4.88
CA GLU A 94 -23.13 -15.17 6.21
C GLU A 94 -24.40 -15.22 7.05
N PHE A 95 -25.28 -16.17 6.73
CA PHE A 95 -26.40 -16.52 7.58
C PHE A 95 -25.85 -17.14 8.86
N GLU A 96 -26.25 -16.62 10.02
CA GLU A 96 -25.92 -17.26 11.29
C GLU A 96 -26.55 -18.66 11.30
N GLU A 97 -25.82 -19.66 11.77
CA GLU A 97 -26.26 -21.05 11.88
C GLU A 97 -27.36 -21.11 12.97
N GLY A 98 -28.57 -20.69 12.62
CA GLY A 98 -29.67 -20.45 13.55
C GLY A 98 -30.86 -19.65 12.98
N ASP A 99 -30.72 -19.01 11.82
CA ASP A 99 -31.85 -18.34 11.15
C ASP A 99 -32.80 -19.38 10.52
N GLU A 100 -33.76 -19.87 11.30
CA GLU A 100 -34.86 -20.68 10.79
C GLU A 100 -35.78 -19.83 9.91
N PHE A 101 -35.62 -19.96 8.59
CA PHE A 101 -36.52 -19.35 7.62
C PHE A 101 -37.96 -19.82 7.87
N THR A 102 -38.84 -18.90 8.28
CA THR A 102 -40.27 -19.17 8.37
C THR A 102 -40.89 -18.97 6.98
N LYS A 103 -41.93 -19.73 6.63
CA LYS A 103 -42.60 -19.68 5.30
C LYS A 103 -43.09 -18.27 4.90
N ASP A 104 -43.15 -17.34 5.84
CA ASP A 104 -43.60 -15.97 5.65
C ASP A 104 -42.49 -15.00 5.24
N ASP A 105 -41.21 -15.37 5.39
CA ASP A 105 -40.05 -14.50 5.09
C ASP A 105 -39.84 -14.29 3.58
N PHE A 106 -40.41 -15.18 2.76
CA PHE A 106 -40.35 -15.09 1.29
C PHE A 106 -41.59 -14.43 0.66
N LYS A 107 -42.50 -13.87 1.46
CA LYS A 107 -43.67 -13.20 0.91
C LYS A 107 -43.28 -11.84 0.35
N SER A 108 -43.35 -11.71 -0.98
CA SER A 108 -43.28 -10.43 -1.67
C SER A 108 -44.33 -9.47 -1.10
N TRP A 109 -43.89 -8.44 -0.37
CA TRP A 109 -44.75 -7.37 0.15
C TRP A 109 -45.22 -6.38 -0.93
N LYS A 110 -44.72 -6.51 -2.17
CA LYS A 110 -45.18 -5.71 -3.30
C LYS A 110 -46.23 -6.49 -4.09
N LYS A 111 -47.49 -6.07 -3.96
CA LYS A 111 -48.59 -6.44 -4.87
C LYS A 111 -48.41 -5.76 -6.24
N VAL A 112 -47.34 -6.08 -6.96
CA VAL A 112 -47.20 -5.70 -8.36
C VAL A 112 -47.50 -6.94 -9.19
N LYS A 113 -48.64 -6.94 -9.89
CA LYS A 113 -48.94 -7.92 -10.94
C LYS A 113 -48.17 -7.46 -12.19
N GLU A 114 -47.15 -8.22 -12.59
CA GLU A 114 -46.38 -7.97 -13.81
C GLU A 114 -46.97 -8.70 -15.03
N PHE A 115 -48.28 -8.90 -15.10
CA PHE A 115 -48.91 -9.46 -16.30
C PHE A 115 -50.34 -8.96 -16.48
N ASP A 116 -50.61 -8.44 -17.67
CA ASP A 116 -51.95 -8.11 -18.17
C ASP A 116 -52.32 -9.23 -19.16
N GLU A 117 -53.34 -10.02 -18.85
CA GLU A 117 -53.84 -11.07 -19.75
C GLU A 117 -54.68 -10.39 -20.84
N SER A 118 -54.20 -10.44 -22.09
CA SER A 118 -55.01 -10.19 -23.30
C SER A 118 -55.42 -11.50 -23.94
#